data_AF-A0A3C0IAJ0-F1
#
_entry.id   AF-A0A3C0IAJ0-F1
#
_cell.length_a   1.000
_cell.length_b   1.000
_cell.length_c   1.000
_cell.angle_alpha   90.00
_cell.angle_beta   90.00
_cell.angle_gamma   90.00
#
_symmetry.space_group_name_H-M   'P 1'
#
loop_
_entity.id
_entity.type
_entity.pdbx_description
1 polymer ?
#
loop_
_entity_poly.entity_id
_entity_poly.type
_entity_poly.pdbx_seq_one_letter_code
_entity_poly.pdbx_strand_id
1 'polypeptide(L)'
;MLFCGGNLLSQMHLTSKYILDSEAHQAVQKFFLQHLDQTLDQEAWLGKLFDIADEAGAYFKSLLSDQHPEAAKRRKKRLTEISRQLAAFLLQTDSVMRPEDIQNTLQSPERDIPIPCHIFDFGYPYSHVNPFPPTAKDKELIDQEFSRIFEAMAQHYQNL
;
A
#
# COMPACT_ATOMS: atom_id res chain seq x y z
N MET A 1 4.02 8.93 5.89
CA MET A 1 4.43 8.90 4.47
C MET A 1 4.41 7.48 3.96
N LEU A 2 3.88 7.26 2.76
CA LEU A 2 3.85 5.96 2.07
C LEU A 2 4.54 6.12 0.70
N PHE A 3 5.46 5.23 0.36
CA PHE A 3 6.10 5.20 -0.97
C PHE A 3 5.80 3.86 -1.63
N CYS A 4 5.26 3.89 -2.85
CA CYS A 4 4.81 2.69 -3.59
C CYS A 4 3.97 1.74 -2.70
N GLY A 5 3.06 2.30 -1.90
CA GLY A 5 2.39 1.61 -0.80
C GLY A 5 1.00 2.15 -0.53
N GLY A 6 0.22 1.40 0.25
CA GLY A 6 -1.11 1.81 0.69
C GLY A 6 -2.28 1.12 0.00
N ASN A 7 -2.04 0.10 -0.83
CA ASN A 7 -3.08 -0.77 -1.39
C ASN A 7 -3.71 -1.68 -0.35
N LEU A 8 -4.93 -2.13 -0.63
CA LEU A 8 -5.46 -3.36 -0.04
C LEU A 8 -4.71 -4.58 -0.57
N LEU A 9 -4.51 -5.60 0.27
CA LEU A 9 -3.86 -6.84 -0.15
C LEU A 9 -4.55 -7.48 -1.36
N SER A 10 -5.89 -7.43 -1.41
CA SER A 10 -6.68 -7.96 -2.52
C SER A 10 -6.46 -7.26 -3.87
N GLN A 11 -5.86 -6.08 -3.86
CA GLN A 11 -5.58 -5.28 -5.06
C GLN A 11 -4.10 -5.32 -5.46
N MET A 12 -3.23 -5.92 -4.65
CA MET A 12 -1.80 -6.02 -4.95
C MET A 12 -1.53 -7.11 -6.00
N HIS A 13 -0.72 -6.79 -7.00
CA HIS A 13 -0.24 -7.73 -8.01
C HIS A 13 1.19 -8.16 -7.66
N LEU A 14 1.33 -9.00 -6.63
CA LEU A 14 2.64 -9.37 -6.06
C LEU A 14 3.48 -10.30 -6.96
N THR A 15 2.97 -10.71 -8.12
CA THR A 15 3.68 -11.59 -9.04
C THR A 15 4.80 -10.81 -9.74
N SER A 16 6.05 -11.15 -9.44
CA SER A 16 7.24 -10.54 -10.06
C SER A 16 8.46 -11.43 -9.82
N LYS A 17 9.45 -11.38 -10.72
CA LYS A 17 10.74 -12.07 -10.55
C LYS A 17 11.40 -11.81 -9.19
N TYR A 18 11.14 -10.64 -8.60
CA TYR A 18 11.79 -10.17 -7.38
C TYR A 18 10.87 -10.11 -6.15
N ILE A 19 9.59 -10.48 -6.26
CA ILE A 19 8.61 -10.37 -5.17
C ILE A 19 8.09 -11.77 -4.81
N LEU A 20 7.11 -12.29 -5.56
CA LEU A 20 6.58 -13.64 -5.43
C LEU A 20 6.42 -14.26 -6.82
N ASP A 21 6.60 -15.57 -6.91
CA ASP A 21 6.06 -16.33 -8.04
C ASP A 21 4.53 -16.37 -7.98
N SER A 22 3.90 -16.82 -9.07
CA SER A 22 2.45 -16.84 -9.20
C SER A 22 1.75 -17.76 -8.17
N GLU A 23 2.36 -18.89 -7.81
CA GLU A 23 1.79 -19.84 -6.85
C GLU A 23 1.86 -19.26 -5.43
N ALA A 24 2.99 -18.67 -5.07
CA ALA A 24 3.16 -18.00 -3.78
C ALA A 24 2.22 -16.78 -3.65
N HIS A 25 2.07 -15.99 -4.71
CA HIS A 25 1.11 -14.88 -4.74
C HIS A 25 -0.33 -15.38 -4.49
N GLN A 26 -0.75 -16.44 -5.19
CA GLN A 26 -2.08 -17.04 -5.01
C GLN A 26 -2.25 -17.61 -3.61
N ALA A 27 -1.25 -18.30 -3.06
CA ALA A 27 -1.31 -18.87 -1.72
C ALA A 27 -1.48 -17.78 -0.64
N VAL A 28 -0.73 -16.68 -0.75
CA VAL A 28 -0.84 -15.52 0.16
C VAL A 28 -2.23 -14.90 0.08
N GLN A 29 -2.72 -14.59 -1.12
CA GLN A 29 -4.05 -14.01 -1.28
C GLN A 29 -5.14 -14.97 -0.76
N LYS A 30 -5.07 -16.25 -1.12
CA LYS A 30 -6.04 -17.26 -0.68
C LYS A 30 -6.08 -17.37 0.83
N PHE A 31 -4.93 -17.43 1.50
CA PHE A 31 -4.87 -17.51 2.95
C PHE A 31 -5.53 -16.29 3.60
N PHE A 32 -5.07 -15.08 3.28
CA PHE A 32 -5.55 -13.88 3.97
C PHE A 32 -6.98 -13.50 3.62
N LEU A 33 -7.45 -13.78 2.39
CA LEU A 33 -8.77 -13.38 1.94
C LEU A 33 -9.86 -14.44 2.18
N GLN A 34 -9.49 -15.72 2.30
CA GLN A 34 -10.48 -16.81 2.38
C GLN A 34 -10.35 -17.68 3.62
N HIS A 35 -9.14 -17.85 4.16
CA HIS A 35 -8.88 -18.79 5.25
C HIS A 35 -8.54 -18.14 6.58
N LEU A 36 -8.24 -16.83 6.61
CA LEU A 36 -7.78 -16.16 7.82
C LEU A 36 -8.80 -16.31 8.96
N ASP A 37 -10.06 -15.95 8.75
CA ASP A 37 -11.07 -16.01 9.82
C ASP A 37 -11.27 -17.44 10.34
N GLN A 38 -11.37 -18.42 9.44
CA GLN A 38 -11.45 -19.83 9.83
C GLN A 38 -10.20 -20.27 10.62
N THR A 39 -9.02 -19.81 10.23
CA THR A 39 -7.77 -20.14 10.93
C THR A 39 -7.76 -19.52 12.34
N LEU A 40 -8.23 -18.28 12.49
CA LEU A 40 -8.34 -17.61 13.79
C LEU A 40 -9.31 -18.32 14.74
N ASP A 41 -10.40 -18.89 14.20
CA ASP A 41 -11.37 -19.67 14.98
C ASP A 41 -10.83 -21.04 15.41
N GLN A 42 -10.02 -21.67 14.55
CA GLN A 42 -9.45 -23.01 14.80
C GLN A 42 -8.21 -22.99 15.69
N GLU A 43 -7.36 -21.97 15.52
CA GLU A 43 -6.08 -21.83 16.22
C GLU A 43 -6.23 -20.87 17.40
N ALA A 44 -6.57 -21.41 18.57
CA ALA A 44 -6.88 -20.61 19.77
C ALA A 44 -5.79 -19.58 20.16
N TRP A 45 -4.51 -19.88 19.87
CA TRP A 45 -3.42 -18.96 20.14
C TRP A 45 -3.37 -17.79 19.15
N LEU A 46 -3.70 -18.01 17.88
CA LEU A 46 -3.79 -16.97 16.85
C LEU A 46 -5.01 -16.10 17.05
N GLY A 47 -6.16 -16.72 17.35
CA GLY A 47 -7.37 -15.99 17.72
C GLY A 47 -7.09 -15.06 18.91
N LYS A 48 -6.51 -15.60 19.98
CA LYS A 48 -6.12 -14.82 21.16
C LYS A 48 -5.09 -13.72 20.84
N LEU A 49 -4.16 -13.95 19.91
CA LEU A 49 -3.22 -12.91 19.48
C LEU A 49 -3.96 -11.73 18.82
N PHE A 50 -4.94 -12.02 17.96
CA PHE A 50 -5.77 -10.99 17.34
C PHE A 50 -6.66 -10.27 18.34
N ASP A 51 -7.18 -10.98 19.34
CA ASP A 51 -7.96 -10.39 20.43
C ASP A 51 -7.09 -9.47 21.32
N ILE A 52 -5.87 -9.90 21.66
CA ILE A 52 -4.90 -9.08 22.42
C ILE A 52 -4.48 -7.84 21.61
N ALA A 53 -4.31 -8.01 20.30
CA ALA A 53 -3.99 -6.91 19.40
C ALA A 53 -5.16 -5.92 19.23
N ASP A 54 -6.40 -6.33 19.58
CA ASP A 54 -7.64 -5.54 19.57
C ASP A 54 -7.77 -4.66 18.31
N GLU A 55 -7.57 -3.34 18.46
CA GLU A 55 -7.66 -2.38 17.37
C GLU A 55 -6.66 -2.66 16.25
N ALA A 56 -5.43 -3.10 16.56
CA ALA A 56 -4.42 -3.38 15.56
C ALA A 56 -4.83 -4.60 14.69
N GLY A 57 -5.43 -5.64 15.30
CA GLY A 57 -5.97 -6.78 14.56
C GLY A 57 -7.13 -6.37 13.64
N ALA A 58 -8.03 -5.51 14.14
CA ALA A 58 -9.14 -4.99 13.34
C ALA A 58 -8.66 -4.09 12.18
N TYR A 59 -7.65 -3.24 12.41
CA TYR A 59 -7.05 -2.43 11.35
C TYR A 59 -6.30 -3.28 10.33
N PHE A 60 -5.56 -4.30 10.77
CA PHE A 60 -4.93 -5.26 9.86
C PHE A 60 -5.96 -5.90 8.94
N LYS A 61 -7.05 -6.45 9.48
CA LYS A 61 -8.14 -7.05 8.68
C LYS A 61 -8.74 -6.03 7.69
N SER A 62 -8.87 -4.77 8.11
CA SER A 62 -9.39 -3.70 7.25
C SER A 62 -8.50 -3.37 6.04
N LEU A 63 -7.22 -3.74 6.07
CA LEU A 63 -6.28 -3.55 4.97
C LEU A 63 -6.22 -4.75 4.00
N LEU A 64 -6.97 -5.82 4.27
CA LEU A 64 -6.94 -7.03 3.44
C LEU A 64 -7.80 -6.88 2.19
N SER A 65 -9.06 -6.47 2.33
CA SER A 65 -9.99 -6.33 1.22
C SER A 65 -11.20 -5.46 1.56
N ASP A 66 -11.98 -5.14 0.54
CA ASP A 66 -13.28 -4.46 0.65
C ASP A 66 -14.46 -5.43 0.79
N GLN A 67 -14.21 -6.73 0.95
CA GLN A 67 -15.28 -7.73 1.04
C GLN A 67 -16.09 -7.62 2.34
N HIS A 68 -15.55 -6.96 3.37
CA HIS A 68 -16.19 -6.77 4.67
C HIS A 68 -16.54 -5.28 4.89
N PRO A 69 -17.82 -4.88 4.75
CA PRO A 69 -18.24 -3.48 4.83
C PRO A 69 -17.84 -2.77 6.13
N GLU A 70 -17.92 -3.45 7.27
CA GLU A 70 -17.54 -2.86 8.56
C GLU A 70 -16.03 -2.60 8.66
N ALA A 71 -15.22 -3.47 8.05
CA ALA A 71 -13.77 -3.29 7.98
C ALA A 71 -13.43 -2.10 7.07
N ALA A 72 -14.06 -2.01 5.88
CA ALA A 72 -13.90 -0.87 4.97
C ALA A 72 -14.33 0.46 5.62
N LYS A 73 -15.46 0.47 6.34
CA LYS A 73 -15.93 1.65 7.10
C LYS A 73 -14.95 2.06 8.20
N ARG A 74 -14.42 1.09 8.95
CA ARG A 74 -13.38 1.32 9.98
C ARG A 74 -12.13 1.94 9.36
N ARG A 75 -11.64 1.39 8.23
CA ARG A 75 -10.49 1.92 7.49
C ARG A 75 -10.73 3.35 7.03
N LYS A 76 -11.86 3.61 6.36
CA LYS A 76 -12.24 4.95 5.88
C LYS A 76 -12.25 5.96 7.02
N LYS A 77 -12.97 5.66 8.11
CA LYS A 77 -13.01 6.52 9.30
C LYS A 77 -11.59 6.84 9.80
N ARG A 78 -10.75 5.81 9.97
CA ARG A 78 -9.39 6.00 10.48
C ARG A 78 -8.53 6.84 9.55
N LEU A 79 -8.53 6.52 8.25
CA LEU A 79 -7.78 7.28 7.24
C LEU A 79 -8.22 8.73 7.18
N THR A 80 -9.51 9.03 7.36
CA THR A 80 -10.00 10.41 7.50
C THR A 80 -9.42 11.09 8.73
N GLU A 81 -9.44 10.46 9.90
CA GLU A 81 -8.90 11.01 11.16
C GLU A 81 -7.40 11.35 11.06
N ILE A 82 -6.62 10.47 10.42
CA ILE A 82 -5.17 10.64 10.29
C ILE A 82 -4.76 11.25 8.95
N SER A 83 -5.70 11.73 8.14
CA SER A 83 -5.44 12.16 6.76
C SER A 83 -4.36 13.23 6.65
N ARG A 84 -4.31 14.17 7.61
CA ARG A 84 -3.28 15.22 7.67
C ARG A 84 -1.86 14.69 7.92
N GLN A 85 -1.74 13.48 8.48
CA GLN A 85 -0.46 12.83 8.81
C GLN A 85 0.06 11.92 7.69
N LEU A 86 -0.72 11.78 6.62
CA LEU A 86 -0.45 10.86 5.54
C LEU A 86 -0.27 11.62 4.22
N ALA A 87 0.66 11.13 3.42
CA ALA A 87 0.77 11.39 2.00
C ALA A 87 1.36 10.14 1.34
N ALA A 88 0.94 9.89 0.11
CA ALA A 88 1.41 8.77 -0.70
C ALA A 88 2.15 9.28 -1.94
N PHE A 89 3.28 8.64 -2.23
CA PHE A 89 4.14 8.95 -3.37
C PHE A 89 4.19 7.70 -4.26
N LEU A 90 3.60 7.82 -5.44
CA LEU A 90 3.22 6.70 -6.30
C LEU A 90 3.98 6.76 -7.61
N LEU A 91 4.21 5.62 -8.24
CA LEU A 91 4.82 5.57 -9.58
C LEU A 91 3.73 5.35 -10.63
N GLN A 92 3.72 6.16 -11.68
CA GLN A 92 2.67 6.15 -12.71
C GLN A 92 2.52 4.79 -13.40
N THR A 93 3.63 4.06 -13.58
CA THR A 93 3.65 2.74 -14.24
C THR A 93 3.84 1.57 -13.26
N ASP A 94 3.57 1.77 -11.96
CA ASP A 94 3.65 0.69 -10.98
C ASP A 94 2.67 -0.44 -11.32
N SER A 95 3.19 -1.63 -11.62
CA SER A 95 2.37 -2.81 -11.91
C SER A 95 2.04 -3.66 -10.69
N VAL A 96 2.68 -3.42 -9.54
CA VAL A 96 2.51 -4.18 -8.28
C VAL A 96 1.50 -3.50 -7.38
N MET A 97 1.66 -2.18 -7.20
CA MET A 97 0.75 -1.32 -6.45
C MET A 97 0.31 -0.15 -7.34
N ARG A 98 -0.67 -0.42 -8.19
CA ARG A 98 -1.12 0.53 -9.21
C ARG A 98 -1.69 1.81 -8.56
N PRO A 99 -1.40 3.01 -9.10
CA PRO A 99 -1.84 4.26 -8.50
C PRO A 99 -3.35 4.36 -8.23
N GLU A 100 -4.17 3.82 -9.13
CA GLU A 100 -5.63 3.83 -9.00
C GLU A 100 -6.12 3.01 -7.79
N ASP A 101 -5.49 1.87 -7.51
CA ASP A 101 -5.82 1.03 -6.37
C ASP A 101 -5.41 1.71 -5.06
N ILE A 102 -4.26 2.40 -5.06
CA ILE A 102 -3.77 3.12 -3.88
C ILE A 102 -4.72 4.28 -3.58
N GLN A 103 -5.09 5.04 -4.61
CA GLN A 103 -6.06 6.12 -4.46
C GLN A 103 -7.43 5.59 -4.00
N ASN A 104 -7.92 4.46 -4.53
CA ASN A 104 -9.19 3.88 -4.05
C ASN A 104 -9.12 3.49 -2.57
N THR A 105 -7.96 3.01 -2.11
CA THR A 105 -7.75 2.64 -0.71
C THR A 105 -7.63 3.86 0.20
N LEU A 106 -6.78 4.82 -0.18
CA LEU A 106 -6.41 5.96 0.66
C LEU A 106 -7.38 7.14 0.57
N GLN A 107 -7.98 7.35 -0.60
CA GLN A 107 -8.88 8.49 -0.86
C GLN A 107 -10.36 8.08 -0.91
N SER A 108 -10.67 6.78 -0.81
CA SER A 108 -11.94 6.16 -1.22
C SER A 108 -12.18 6.21 -2.73
N PRO A 109 -13.09 5.37 -3.27
CA PRO A 109 -13.55 5.47 -4.66
C PRO A 109 -14.16 6.84 -4.99
N GLU A 110 -14.83 7.47 -4.02
CA GLU A 110 -15.44 8.81 -4.16
C GLU A 110 -14.46 9.97 -4.01
N ARG A 111 -13.19 9.70 -3.67
CA ARG A 111 -12.14 10.71 -3.44
C ARG A 111 -12.49 11.70 -2.31
N ASP A 112 -13.10 11.21 -1.24
CA ASP A 112 -13.57 12.03 -0.12
C ASP A 112 -12.65 12.04 1.11
N ILE A 113 -11.60 11.20 1.12
CA ILE A 113 -10.56 11.25 2.16
C ILE A 113 -9.40 12.14 1.66
N PRO A 114 -9.06 13.24 2.36
CA PRO A 114 -8.11 14.25 1.88
C PRO A 114 -6.64 13.86 2.09
N ILE A 115 -6.27 12.62 1.76
CA ILE A 115 -4.86 12.17 1.75
C ILE A 115 -4.24 12.56 0.41
N PRO A 116 -3.16 13.36 0.38
CA PRO A 116 -2.44 13.66 -0.86
C PRO A 116 -1.82 12.40 -1.47
N CYS A 117 -2.08 12.18 -2.76
CA CYS A 117 -1.45 11.15 -3.57
C CYS A 117 -0.69 11.82 -4.71
N HIS A 118 0.64 11.83 -4.63
CA HIS A 118 1.53 12.41 -5.63
C HIS A 118 1.98 11.31 -6.58
N ILE A 119 1.68 11.44 -7.86
CA ILE A 119 2.07 10.46 -8.88
C ILE A 119 3.30 10.97 -9.63
N PHE A 120 4.32 10.12 -9.72
CA PHE A 120 5.59 10.39 -10.36
C PHE A 120 5.72 9.50 -11.59
N ASP A 121 6.01 10.12 -12.74
CA ASP A 121 6.41 9.43 -13.95
C ASP A 121 7.83 9.87 -14.29
N PHE A 122 8.74 8.90 -14.41
CA PHE A 122 10.14 9.17 -14.68
C PHE A 122 10.46 8.99 -16.16
N GLY A 123 11.38 9.80 -16.68
CA GLY A 123 11.84 9.74 -18.08
C GLY A 123 12.80 8.58 -18.40
N TYR A 124 12.90 7.57 -17.53
CA TYR A 124 13.75 6.40 -17.70
C TYR A 124 12.98 5.12 -17.34
N PRO A 125 13.43 3.92 -17.73
CA PRO A 125 12.77 2.69 -17.32
C PRO A 125 12.87 2.47 -15.80
N TYR A 126 11.73 2.40 -15.12
CA TYR A 126 11.63 2.11 -13.69
C TYR A 126 10.62 0.99 -13.43
N SER A 127 10.64 0.46 -12.21
CA SER A 127 9.65 -0.52 -11.73
C SER A 127 9.43 -0.37 -10.24
N HIS A 128 8.40 -1.01 -9.70
CA HIS A 128 8.10 -1.04 -8.26
C HIS A 128 9.33 -1.38 -7.39
N VAL A 129 10.07 -2.43 -7.77
CA VAL A 129 11.22 -2.94 -7.01
C VAL A 129 12.51 -2.16 -7.27
N ASN A 130 12.53 -1.35 -8.32
CA ASN A 130 13.71 -0.59 -8.72
C ASN A 130 13.29 0.76 -9.31
N PRO A 131 12.79 1.69 -8.47
CA PRO A 131 12.36 3.02 -8.91
C PRO A 131 13.54 3.92 -9.30
N PHE A 132 14.73 3.64 -8.76
CA PHE A 132 15.97 4.39 -9.01
C PHE A 132 17.09 3.41 -9.38
N PRO A 133 17.11 2.90 -10.63
CA PRO A 133 18.05 1.86 -11.03
C PRO A 133 19.51 2.35 -10.96
N PRO A 134 20.45 1.57 -10.40
CA PRO A 134 21.86 1.98 -10.31
C PRO A 134 22.57 1.74 -11.65
N THR A 135 22.28 2.58 -12.64
CA THR A 135 22.84 2.51 -14.00
C THR A 135 23.61 3.80 -14.32
N ALA A 136 24.70 3.66 -15.08
CA ALA A 136 25.42 4.82 -15.63
C ALA A 136 24.62 5.53 -16.73
N LYS A 137 23.80 4.76 -17.47
CA LYS A 137 22.82 5.30 -18.41
C LYS A 137 21.71 5.98 -17.62
N ASP A 138 21.45 7.25 -17.90
CA ASP A 138 20.44 8.10 -17.25
C ASP A 138 20.73 8.51 -15.79
N LYS A 139 21.98 8.36 -15.32
CA LYS A 139 22.37 8.66 -13.92
C LYS A 139 21.89 10.03 -13.43
N GLU A 140 22.15 11.09 -14.20
CA GLU A 140 21.79 12.46 -13.83
C GLU A 140 20.27 12.63 -13.66
N LEU A 141 19.49 12.01 -14.56
CA LEU A 141 18.04 12.03 -14.49
C LEU A 141 17.52 11.21 -13.29
N ILE A 142 18.14 10.07 -13.01
CA ILE A 142 17.80 9.25 -11.85
C ILE A 142 18.08 9.98 -10.54
N ASP A 143 19.25 10.62 -10.40
CA ASP A 143 19.61 11.43 -9.23
C ASP A 143 18.67 12.63 -9.06
N GLN A 144 18.24 13.24 -10.18
CA GLN A 144 17.26 14.33 -10.18
C GLN A 144 15.88 13.86 -9.70
N GLU A 145 15.35 12.76 -10.25
CA GLU A 145 14.04 12.23 -9.86
C GLU A 145 14.02 11.68 -8.43
N PHE A 146 15.14 11.08 -8.00
CA PHE A 146 15.37 10.72 -6.60
C PHE A 146 15.27 11.95 -5.70
N SER A 147 16.02 13.01 -6.01
CA SER A 147 16.00 14.23 -5.21
C SER A 147 14.59 14.83 -5.17
N ARG A 148 13.91 14.89 -6.33
CA ARG A 148 12.55 15.43 -6.45
C ARG A 148 11.55 14.72 -5.55
N ILE A 149 11.57 13.38 -5.50
CA ILE A 149 10.61 12.62 -4.69
C ILE A 149 10.90 12.78 -3.19
N PHE A 150 12.18 12.73 -2.80
CA PHE A 150 12.56 12.78 -1.39
C PHE A 150 12.45 14.20 -0.82
N GLU A 151 12.64 15.23 -1.63
CA GLU A 151 12.32 16.61 -1.28
C GLU A 151 10.82 16.79 -1.04
N ALA A 152 9.96 16.26 -1.91
CA ALA A 152 8.51 16.33 -1.72
C ALA A 152 8.07 15.58 -0.46
N MET A 153 8.68 14.43 -0.17
CA MET A 153 8.47 13.70 1.10
C MET A 153 8.92 14.52 2.31
N ALA A 154 10.11 15.10 2.27
CA ALA A 154 10.65 15.93 3.35
C ALA A 154 9.76 17.17 3.61
N GLN A 155 9.29 17.83 2.55
CA GLN A 155 8.35 18.95 2.66
C GLN A 155 7.05 18.54 3.33
N HIS A 156 6.46 17.40 2.97
CA HIS A 156 5.27 16.90 3.66
C HIS A 156 5.55 16.64 5.14
N TYR A 157 6.67 15.99 5.46
CA TYR A 157 7.05 15.70 6.85
C TYR A 157 7.24 16.97 7.70
N GLN A 158 7.81 18.03 7.11
CA GLN A 158 7.99 19.32 7.80
C GLN A 158 6.68 20.07 8.08
N ASN A 159 5.61 19.73 7.37
CA ASN A 159 4.28 20.33 7.52
C ASN A 159 3.34 19.54 8.44
N LEU A 160 3.83 18.47 9.09
CA LEU A 160 3.12 17.68 10.09
C LEU A 160 3.09 18.38 11.46
#